data_AF-A0A1M6MX71-F1
#
_entry.id   AF-A0A1M6MX71-F1
#
_cell.length_a   1.000
_cell.length_b   1.000
_cell.length_c   1.000
_cell.angle_alpha   90.00
_cell.angle_beta   90.00
_cell.angle_gamma   90.00
#
_symmetry.space_group_name_H-M   'P 1'
#
loop_
_entity.id
_entity.type
_entity.pdbx_description
1 polymer ?
#
loop_
_entity_poly.entity_id
_entity_poly.type
_entity_poly.pdbx_seq_one_letter_code
_entity_poly.pdbx_strand_id
1 'polypeptide(L)'
;MKWYTVEENFLNWLRSYECRIPNTDYGQDKLKPFFGALFETDTLVYISQVSHAKQRHNNIKENMDFIKLYDDKKLLAVVNLNYMFPVLKSKLVEIKYNNIKNLRTFKNEKECSNYIVLLKKEMKELNKKDIGEKAKKLYDLKNNYPDNDISKRCFDFKGMERKCQNYVQEKE
;
A
#
# COMPACT_ATOMS: atom_id res chain seq x y z
N MET A 1 -1.98 11.67 3.69
CA MET A 1 -1.47 10.64 2.76
C MET A 1 -1.93 10.94 1.33
N LYS A 2 -1.32 10.30 0.33
CA LYS A 2 -1.61 10.41 -1.10
C LYS A 2 -1.65 9.02 -1.74
N TRP A 3 -2.25 8.94 -2.93
CA TRP A 3 -2.27 7.73 -3.76
C TRP A 3 -1.08 7.71 -4.72
N TYR A 4 -0.53 6.53 -4.96
CA TYR A 4 0.63 6.32 -5.82
C TYR A 4 0.47 5.06 -6.67
N THR A 5 1.10 5.09 -7.85
CA THR A 5 1.61 3.89 -8.51
C THR A 5 3.12 3.80 -8.29
N VAL A 6 3.69 2.63 -8.59
CA VAL A 6 5.14 2.41 -8.60
C VAL A 6 5.54 2.13 -10.04
N GLU A 7 6.71 2.63 -10.47
CA GLU A 7 7.26 2.31 -11.79
C GLU A 7 7.28 0.78 -11.99
N GLU A 8 6.70 0.31 -13.11
CA GLU A 8 6.39 -1.10 -13.31
C GLU A 8 7.62 -2.01 -13.25
N ASN A 9 8.71 -1.62 -13.91
CA ASN A 9 9.96 -2.39 -13.89
C ASN A 9 10.53 -2.54 -12.47
N PHE A 10 10.45 -1.48 -11.66
CA PHE A 10 10.90 -1.51 -10.28
C PHE A 10 9.97 -2.36 -9.41
N LEU A 11 8.65 -2.25 -9.59
CA LEU A 11 7.67 -3.07 -8.86
C LEU A 11 7.84 -4.56 -9.19
N ASN A 12 8.00 -4.90 -10.47
CA ASN A 12 8.23 -6.27 -10.92
C ASN A 12 9.55 -6.83 -10.36
N TRP A 13 10.59 -6.00 -10.30
CA TRP A 13 11.85 -6.36 -9.67
C TRP A 13 11.69 -6.62 -8.16
N LEU A 14 10.99 -5.76 -7.41
CA LEU A 14 10.69 -6.00 -5.98
C LEU A 14 9.92 -7.31 -5.76
N ARG A 15 8.93 -7.57 -6.63
CA ARG A 15 8.12 -8.79 -6.59
C ARG A 15 8.92 -10.07 -6.84
N SER A 16 10.07 -9.98 -7.51
CA SER A 16 10.95 -11.14 -7.69
C SER A 16 11.56 -11.62 -6.36
N TYR A 17 11.67 -10.74 -5.36
CA TYR A 17 12.10 -11.07 -4.00
C TYR A 17 10.93 -11.30 -3.04
N GLU A 18 9.81 -10.58 -3.22
CA GLU A 18 8.62 -10.72 -2.39
C GLU A 18 7.36 -10.80 -3.26
N CYS A 19 7.00 -12.03 -3.65
CA CYS A 19 5.92 -12.28 -4.60
C CYS A 19 4.52 -11.91 -4.09
N ARG A 20 4.37 -11.67 -2.77
CA ARG A 20 3.11 -11.24 -2.14
C ARG A 20 2.80 -9.76 -2.38
N ILE A 21 3.77 -8.96 -2.83
CA ILE A 21 3.52 -7.57 -3.26
C ILE A 21 2.53 -7.59 -4.44
N PRO A 22 1.42 -6.84 -4.41
CA PRO A 22 0.46 -6.84 -5.49
C PRO A 22 0.98 -6.11 -6.73
N ASN A 23 0.43 -6.43 -7.91
CA ASN A 23 0.68 -5.65 -9.12
C ASN A 23 -0.11 -4.35 -9.03
N THR A 24 0.32 -3.34 -9.75
CA THR A 24 -0.50 -2.14 -9.97
C THR A 24 -1.49 -2.36 -11.13
N ASP A 25 -1.04 -3.03 -12.18
CA ASP A 25 -1.83 -3.37 -13.36
C ASP A 25 -2.31 -4.84 -13.30
N TYR A 26 -3.62 -5.04 -13.40
CA TYR A 26 -4.25 -6.37 -13.48
C TYR A 26 -5.09 -6.52 -14.75
N GLY A 27 -4.72 -5.80 -15.81
CA GLY A 27 -5.44 -5.63 -17.06
C GLY A 27 -5.97 -4.19 -17.22
N GLN A 28 -6.30 -3.83 -18.45
CA GLN A 28 -6.67 -2.46 -18.85
C GLN A 28 -7.73 -1.80 -17.95
N ASP A 29 -8.67 -2.58 -17.42
CA ASP A 29 -9.77 -2.08 -16.60
C ASP A 29 -9.46 -2.02 -15.09
N LYS A 30 -8.25 -2.38 -14.63
CA LYS A 30 -7.94 -2.57 -13.21
C LYS A 30 -6.69 -1.82 -12.78
N LEU A 31 -6.88 -0.90 -11.83
CA LEU A 31 -5.80 -0.20 -11.14
C LEU A 31 -5.80 -0.58 -9.66
N LYS A 32 -4.65 -1.04 -9.17
CA LYS A 32 -4.39 -1.25 -7.74
C LYS A 32 -3.46 -0.16 -7.22
N PRO A 33 -4.00 0.95 -6.69
CA PRO A 33 -3.19 2.02 -6.16
C PRO A 33 -2.59 1.64 -4.80
N PHE A 34 -1.42 2.20 -4.53
CA PHE A 34 -0.80 2.21 -3.22
C PHE A 34 -1.05 3.55 -2.54
N PHE A 35 -0.94 3.59 -1.22
CA PHE A 35 -1.01 4.82 -0.45
C PHE A 35 0.23 4.99 0.43
N GLY A 36 0.58 6.26 0.68
CA GLY A 36 1.70 6.65 1.52
C GLY A 36 1.86 8.17 1.59
N ALA A 37 2.98 8.70 2.05
CA ALA A 37 4.02 8.00 2.78
C ALA A 37 3.48 7.48 4.12
N LEU A 38 3.81 6.26 4.51
CA LEU A 38 3.57 5.74 5.86
C LEU A 38 4.59 6.32 6.84
N PHE A 39 5.86 6.15 6.50
CA PHE A 39 7.03 6.79 7.08
C PHE A 39 8.17 6.69 6.06
N GLU A 40 9.26 7.40 6.33
CA GLU A 40 10.42 7.45 5.43
C GLU A 40 11.68 6.95 6.13
N THR A 41 12.60 6.40 5.35
CA THR A 41 13.96 6.02 5.76
C THR A 41 14.92 6.43 4.65
N ASP A 42 15.72 7.47 4.88
CA ASP A 42 16.65 8.04 3.89
C ASP A 42 15.97 8.33 2.52
N THR A 43 16.34 7.57 1.49
CA THR A 43 15.81 7.65 0.10
C THR A 43 14.56 6.78 -0.13
N LEU A 44 14.15 6.02 0.89
CA LEU A 44 13.03 5.11 0.84
C LEU A 44 11.80 5.69 1.53
N VAL A 45 10.66 5.22 1.06
CA VAL A 45 9.35 5.52 1.63
C VAL A 45 8.55 4.24 1.71
N TYR A 46 7.94 4.01 2.87
CA TYR A 46 7.05 2.88 3.04
C TYR A 46 5.67 3.21 2.51
N ILE A 47 5.14 2.29 1.71
CA ILE A 47 3.80 2.34 1.16
C ILE A 47 3.05 1.05 1.50
N SER A 48 1.72 1.11 1.39
CA SER A 48 0.87 -0.07 1.47
C SER A 48 -0.33 0.08 0.54
N GLN A 49 -1.26 -0.85 0.59
CA GLN A 49 -2.40 -0.94 -0.29
C GLN A 49 -3.68 -1.15 0.50
N VAL A 50 -4.78 -0.64 -0.05
CA VAL A 50 -6.12 -0.94 0.42
C VAL A 50 -6.62 -2.21 -0.27
N SER A 51 -7.28 -3.09 0.47
CA SER A 51 -7.93 -4.30 -0.06
C SER A 51 -9.43 -4.23 0.17
N HIS A 52 -10.20 -4.60 -0.85
CA HIS A 52 -11.66 -4.63 -0.74
C HIS A 52 -12.13 -5.48 0.45
N ALA A 53 -13.15 -4.99 1.13
CA ALA A 53 -13.80 -5.74 2.19
C ALA A 53 -14.39 -7.05 1.65
N LYS A 54 -14.19 -8.14 2.39
CA LYS A 54 -14.78 -9.46 2.13
C LYS A 54 -15.55 -9.87 3.38
N GLN A 55 -16.52 -10.77 3.24
CA GLN A 55 -17.36 -11.22 4.35
C GLN A 55 -16.54 -11.68 5.56
N ARG A 56 -15.45 -12.43 5.33
CA ARG A 56 -14.53 -12.88 6.39
C ARG A 56 -13.93 -11.73 7.21
N HIS A 57 -13.72 -10.55 6.62
CA HIS A 57 -13.10 -9.40 7.31
C HIS A 57 -14.00 -8.81 8.39
N ASN A 58 -15.31 -9.05 8.34
CA ASN A 58 -16.21 -8.61 9.42
C ASN A 58 -15.83 -9.26 10.76
N ASN A 59 -15.39 -10.52 10.73
CA ASN A 59 -15.09 -11.31 11.92
C ASN A 59 -13.63 -11.13 12.42
N ILE A 60 -12.73 -10.60 11.58
CA ILE A 60 -11.34 -10.35 11.99
C ILE A 60 -11.31 -9.10 12.87
N LYS A 61 -10.74 -9.16 14.07
CA LYS A 61 -10.55 -7.98 14.92
C LYS A 61 -9.44 -7.09 14.36
N GLU A 62 -9.60 -5.77 14.46
CA GLU A 62 -8.50 -4.85 14.16
C GLU A 62 -7.32 -5.13 15.11
N ASN A 63 -6.12 -5.00 14.59
CA ASN A 63 -4.87 -5.12 15.35
C ASN A 63 -3.85 -4.13 14.76
N MET A 64 -2.65 -4.05 15.33
CA MET A 64 -1.60 -3.12 14.90
C MET A 64 -1.28 -3.21 13.40
N ASP A 65 -1.37 -4.40 12.80
CA ASP A 65 -1.08 -4.64 11.39
C ASP A 65 -2.33 -4.78 10.50
N PHE A 66 -3.53 -4.89 11.09
CA PHE A 66 -4.78 -5.09 10.37
C PHE A 66 -5.79 -4.01 10.73
N ILE A 67 -6.07 -3.15 9.76
CA ILE A 67 -6.89 -1.95 9.95
C ILE A 67 -8.11 -2.02 9.05
N LYS A 68 -9.28 -1.69 9.57
CA LYS A 68 -10.54 -1.62 8.83
C LYS A 68 -10.88 -0.18 8.49
N LEU A 69 -11.37 0.07 7.28
CA LEU A 69 -11.83 1.38 6.81
C LEU A 69 -13.34 1.34 6.66
N TYR A 70 -14.05 2.32 7.22
CA TYR A 70 -15.51 2.34 7.26
C TYR A 70 -16.08 3.54 6.52
N ASP A 71 -17.12 3.31 5.75
CA ASP A 71 -17.99 4.38 5.24
C ASP A 71 -19.26 4.36 6.11
N ASP A 72 -19.33 5.29 7.06
CA ASP A 72 -20.25 5.27 8.19
C ASP A 72 -20.19 3.95 8.98
N LYS A 73 -21.20 3.08 8.83
CA LYS A 73 -21.27 1.76 9.49
C LYS A 73 -20.85 0.61 8.60
N LYS A 74 -20.61 0.86 7.31
CA LYS A 74 -20.29 -0.18 6.32
C LYS A 74 -18.79 -0.35 6.22
N LEU A 75 -18.30 -1.59 6.38
CA LEU A 75 -16.91 -1.92 6.11
C LEU A 75 -16.61 -1.72 4.62
N LEU A 76 -15.84 -0.69 4.31
CA LEU A 76 -15.49 -0.30 2.95
C LEU A 76 -14.31 -1.14 2.45
N ALA A 77 -13.25 -1.18 3.25
CA ALA A 77 -12.00 -1.83 2.90
C ALA A 77 -11.15 -2.15 4.11
N VAL A 78 -10.02 -2.82 3.89
CA VAL A 78 -9.04 -3.17 4.92
C VAL A 78 -7.62 -2.89 4.46
N VAL A 79 -6.73 -2.63 5.41
CA VAL A 79 -5.30 -2.41 5.21
C VAL A 79 -4.53 -3.47 5.99
N ASN A 80 -3.58 -4.10 5.33
CA ASN A 80 -2.64 -5.07 5.90
C ASN A 80 -1.25 -4.41 5.95
N LEU A 81 -0.89 -3.79 7.07
CA LEU A 81 0.41 -3.16 7.24
C LEU A 81 1.54 -4.18 7.34
N ASN A 82 1.27 -5.44 7.68
CA ASN A 82 2.28 -6.50 7.61
C ASN A 82 2.77 -6.74 6.17
N TYR A 83 2.05 -6.25 5.16
CA TYR A 83 2.43 -6.26 3.75
C TYR A 83 2.84 -4.88 3.23
N MET A 84 3.18 -3.93 4.10
CA MET A 84 3.85 -2.71 3.67
C MET A 84 5.26 -3.02 3.17
N PHE A 85 5.80 -2.18 2.30
CA PHE A 85 7.13 -2.37 1.74
C PHE A 85 7.80 -1.04 1.40
N PRO A 86 9.15 -1.00 1.45
CA PRO A 86 9.90 0.19 1.06
C PRO A 86 9.94 0.33 -0.45
N VAL A 87 9.86 1.57 -0.93
CA VAL A 87 10.03 1.95 -2.33
C VAL A 87 10.96 3.15 -2.42
N LEU A 88 11.76 3.22 -3.48
CA LEU A 88 12.58 4.40 -3.77
C LEU A 88 11.66 5.59 -4.07
N LYS A 89 11.91 6.74 -3.43
CA LYS A 89 11.12 7.97 -3.67
C LYS A 89 11.07 8.34 -5.15
N SER A 90 12.16 8.14 -5.89
CA SER A 90 12.26 8.39 -7.34
C SER A 90 11.42 7.45 -8.21
N LYS A 91 10.93 6.34 -7.66
CA LYS A 91 10.12 5.32 -8.35
C LYS A 91 8.63 5.40 -8.02
N LEU A 92 8.23 6.32 -7.13
CA LEU A 92 6.82 6.63 -6.88
C LEU A 92 6.28 7.60 -7.92
N VAL A 93 5.07 7.32 -8.39
CA VAL A 93 4.33 8.20 -9.28
C VAL A 93 3.01 8.57 -8.61
N GLU A 94 2.82 9.85 -8.28
CA GLU A 94 1.62 10.34 -7.61
C GLU A 94 0.38 10.21 -8.51
N ILE A 95 -0.67 9.58 -7.99
CA ILE A 95 -1.98 9.51 -8.64
C ILE A 95 -2.77 10.75 -8.26
N LYS A 96 -3.00 11.63 -9.23
CA LYS A 96 -3.94 12.76 -9.11
C LYS A 96 -5.32 12.35 -9.60
N TYR A 97 -6.37 12.75 -8.90
CA TYR A 97 -7.75 12.35 -9.23
C TYR A 97 -8.19 12.74 -10.66
N ASN A 98 -7.69 13.86 -11.17
CA ASN A 98 -7.96 14.31 -12.56
C ASN A 98 -7.29 13.44 -13.63
N ASN A 99 -6.26 12.68 -13.27
CA ASN A 99 -5.48 11.84 -14.17
C ASN A 99 -5.88 10.36 -14.12
N ILE A 100 -6.81 9.97 -13.23
CA ILE A 100 -7.23 8.57 -13.05
C ILE A 100 -7.75 7.93 -14.33
N LYS A 101 -8.44 8.71 -15.18
CA LYS A 101 -8.94 8.25 -16.48
C LYS A 101 -7.85 7.78 -17.45
N ASN A 102 -6.59 8.18 -17.21
CA ASN A 102 -5.44 7.77 -18.01
C ASN A 102 -4.75 6.51 -17.45
N LEU A 103 -5.13 6.07 -16.24
CA LEU A 103 -4.46 4.97 -15.53
C LEU A 103 -5.20 3.63 -15.63
N ARG A 104 -6.45 3.66 -16.09
CA ARG A 104 -7.26 2.47 -16.41
C ARG A 104 -8.41 2.87 -17.32
N THR A 105 -8.94 1.89 -18.02
CA THR A 105 -10.19 2.02 -18.78
C THR A 105 -11.39 2.02 -17.83
N PHE A 106 -12.40 2.80 -18.19
CA PHE A 106 -13.70 2.89 -17.53
C PHE A 106 -14.80 2.71 -18.57
N LYS A 107 -15.88 2.03 -18.20
CA LYS A 107 -17.03 1.81 -19.09
C LYS A 107 -17.76 3.10 -19.45
N ASN A 108 -17.78 4.07 -18.53
CA ASN A 108 -18.40 5.38 -18.71
C ASN A 108 -17.91 6.37 -17.62
N GLU A 109 -18.28 7.64 -17.77
CA GLU A 109 -17.93 8.71 -16.84
C GLU A 109 -18.47 8.49 -15.41
N LYS A 110 -19.63 7.84 -15.29
CA LYS A 110 -20.22 7.50 -13.99
C LYS A 110 -19.36 6.49 -13.23
N GLU A 111 -18.83 5.47 -13.91
CA GLU A 111 -17.89 4.52 -13.30
C GLU A 111 -16.62 5.23 -12.83
N CYS A 112 -16.04 6.10 -13.68
CA CYS A 112 -14.86 6.89 -13.32
C CYS A 112 -15.13 7.77 -12.08
N SER A 113 -16.26 8.46 -12.06
CA SER A 113 -16.66 9.32 -10.93
C SER A 113 -16.86 8.51 -9.64
N ASN A 114 -17.52 7.36 -9.72
CA ASN A 114 -17.71 6.47 -8.57
C ASN A 114 -16.37 5.94 -8.02
N TYR A 115 -15.42 5.60 -8.89
CA TYR A 115 -14.09 5.17 -8.47
C TYR A 115 -13.32 6.31 -7.77
N ILE A 116 -13.40 7.54 -8.28
CA ILE A 116 -12.81 8.72 -7.60
C ILE A 116 -13.45 8.93 -6.22
N VAL A 117 -14.78 8.81 -6.11
CA VAL A 117 -15.49 8.92 -4.82
C VAL A 117 -15.03 7.83 -3.85
N LEU A 118 -14.87 6.59 -4.31
CA LEU A 118 -14.34 5.49 -3.50
C LEU A 118 -12.95 5.82 -2.94
N LEU A 119 -12.00 6.23 -3.79
CA LEU A 119 -10.64 6.57 -3.36
C LEU A 119 -10.61 7.74 -2.38
N LYS A 120 -11.50 8.73 -2.55
CA LYS A 120 -11.65 9.85 -1.61
C LYS A 120 -12.16 9.38 -0.24
N LYS A 121 -13.14 8.48 -0.21
CA LYS A 121 -13.67 7.90 1.03
C LYS A 121 -12.62 7.08 1.76
N GLU A 122 -11.90 6.21 1.04
CA GLU A 122 -10.80 5.43 1.60
C GLU A 122 -9.71 6.34 2.15
N MET A 123 -9.26 7.35 1.40
CA MET A 123 -8.23 8.30 1.85
C MET A 123 -8.67 9.12 3.07
N LYS A 124 -9.96 9.51 3.15
CA LYS A 124 -10.52 10.17 4.33
C LYS A 124 -10.39 9.30 5.57
N GLU A 125 -10.70 8.01 5.48
CA GLU A 125 -10.59 7.07 6.59
C GLU A 125 -9.14 6.74 6.95
N LEU A 126 -8.26 6.59 5.95
CA LEU A 126 -6.83 6.37 6.17
C LEU A 126 -6.23 7.51 7.02
N ASN A 127 -6.55 8.76 6.68
CA ASN A 127 -6.04 9.94 7.38
C ASN A 127 -6.58 10.10 8.82
N LYS A 128 -7.64 9.39 9.22
CA LYS A 128 -8.18 9.42 10.60
C LYS A 128 -7.55 8.39 11.53
N LYS A 129 -6.76 7.45 11.01
CA LYS A 129 -6.39 6.20 11.73
C LYS A 129 -4.93 6.13 12.16
N ASP A 130 -4.19 7.22 12.08
CA ASP A 130 -2.76 7.32 12.46
C ASP A 130 -1.92 6.20 11.88
N ILE A 131 -2.19 5.86 10.61
CA ILE A 131 -1.65 4.66 9.97
C ILE A 131 -0.12 4.73 9.84
N GLY A 132 0.44 5.93 9.68
CA GLY A 132 1.90 6.12 9.64
C GLY A 132 2.57 5.74 10.96
N GLU A 133 1.99 6.13 12.10
CA GLU A 133 2.52 5.78 13.42
C GLU A 133 2.40 4.28 13.68
N LYS A 134 1.26 3.67 13.33
CA LYS A 134 1.06 2.21 13.42
C LYS A 134 2.06 1.45 12.55
N ALA A 135 2.32 1.94 11.34
CA ALA A 135 3.31 1.36 10.44
C ALA A 135 4.72 1.44 11.06
N LYS A 136 5.10 2.58 11.63
CA LYS A 136 6.41 2.73 12.29
C LYS A 136 6.55 1.79 13.50
N LYS A 137 5.53 1.70 14.36
CA LYS A 137 5.51 0.75 15.49
C LYS A 137 5.63 -0.70 15.03
N LEU A 138 4.93 -1.08 13.96
CA LEU A 138 5.00 -2.42 13.39
C LEU A 138 6.40 -2.73 12.82
N TYR A 139 7.01 -1.75 12.16
CA TYR A 139 8.38 -1.85 11.67
C TYR A 139 9.38 -2.07 12.82
N ASP A 140 9.27 -1.28 13.89
CA ASP A 140 10.15 -1.42 15.05
C ASP A 140 9.90 -2.76 15.77
N LEU A 141 8.65 -3.22 15.90
CA LEU A 141 8.31 -4.55 16.45
C LEU A 141 8.96 -5.67 15.64
N LYS A 142 8.84 -5.64 14.31
CA LYS A 142 9.43 -6.64 13.41
C LYS A 142 10.94 -6.76 13.60
N ASN A 143 11.62 -5.63 13.75
CA ASN A 143 13.08 -5.59 13.84
C ASN A 143 13.61 -5.93 15.24
N ASN A 144 12.90 -5.51 16.29
CA ASN A 144 13.34 -5.71 17.68
C ASN A 144 12.89 -7.06 18.24
N TYR A 145 11.76 -7.60 17.77
CA TYR A 145 11.15 -8.82 18.28
C TYR A 145 10.73 -9.74 17.11
N PRO A 146 11.70 -10.36 16.40
CA PRO A 146 11.41 -11.15 15.20
C PRO A 146 10.54 -12.38 15.46
N ASP A 147 10.59 -12.94 16.66
CA ASP A 147 9.82 -14.15 17.05
C ASP A 147 8.37 -13.87 17.45
N ASN A 148 7.98 -12.61 17.59
CA ASN A 148 6.60 -12.23 17.84
C ASN A 148 5.69 -12.69 16.69
N ASP A 149 4.48 -13.17 17.00
CA ASP A 149 3.54 -13.69 16.00
C ASP A 149 3.18 -12.66 14.92
N ILE A 150 3.10 -11.38 15.28
CA ILE A 150 2.88 -10.29 14.34
C ILE A 150 4.11 -10.08 13.44
N SER A 151 5.31 -10.15 14.01
CA SER A 151 6.57 -10.05 13.26
C SER A 151 6.71 -11.17 12.23
N LYS A 152 6.34 -12.41 12.59
CA LYS A 152 6.44 -13.58 11.70
C LYS A 152 5.62 -13.46 10.42
N ARG A 153 4.49 -12.75 10.45
CA ARG A 153 3.63 -12.51 9.27
C ARG A 153 3.99 -11.27 8.44
N CYS A 154 4.92 -10.45 8.91
CA CYS A 154 5.40 -9.28 8.18
C CYS A 154 6.35 -9.67 7.05
N PHE A 155 6.42 -8.85 6.01
CA PHE A 155 7.53 -8.89 5.07
C PHE A 155 8.88 -8.68 5.79
N ASP A 156 9.96 -9.13 5.15
CA ASP A 156 11.32 -8.80 5.61
C ASP A 156 11.66 -7.35 5.23
N PHE A 157 11.20 -6.41 6.06
CA PHE A 157 11.38 -4.98 5.85
C PHE A 157 12.85 -4.60 5.62
N LYS A 158 13.76 -5.05 6.49
CA LYS A 158 15.21 -4.78 6.36
C LYS A 158 15.84 -5.51 5.18
N GLY A 159 15.39 -6.72 4.85
CA GLY A 159 15.77 -7.39 3.60
C GLY A 159 15.41 -6.55 2.38
N MET A 160 14.18 -6.07 2.31
CA MET A 160 13.70 -5.24 1.21
C MET A 160 14.42 -3.89 1.12
N GLU A 161 14.71 -3.22 2.25
CA GLU A 161 15.49 -1.97 2.24
C GLU A 161 16.87 -2.16 1.60
N ARG A 162 17.59 -3.23 2.00
CA ARG A 162 18.89 -3.58 1.42
C ARG A 162 18.78 -3.84 -0.09
N LYS A 163 17.72 -4.52 -0.53
CA LYS A 163 17.46 -4.70 -1.96
C LYS A 163 17.31 -3.34 -2.66
N CYS A 164 16.42 -2.47 -2.18
CA CYS A 164 16.23 -1.16 -2.78
C CYS A 164 17.53 -0.34 -2.86
N GLN A 165 18.38 -0.40 -1.83
CA GLN A 165 19.69 0.27 -1.84
C GLN A 165 20.62 -0.28 -2.94
N ASN A 166 20.68 -1.61 -3.12
CA ASN A 166 21.47 -2.22 -4.17
C ASN A 166 20.96 -1.85 -5.58
N TYR A 167 19.65 -1.73 -5.76
CA TYR A 167 19.07 -1.31 -7.03
C TYR A 167 19.58 0.07 -7.48
N VAL A 168 19.79 0.99 -6.54
CA VAL A 168 20.36 2.32 -6.82
C VAL A 168 21.82 2.18 -7.29
N GLN A 169 22.62 1.38 -6.60
CA GLN A 169 24.05 1.19 -6.90
C GLN A 169 24.34 0.51 -8.24
N GLU A 170 23.44 -0.35 -8.73
CA GLU A 170 23.63 -1.09 -9.99
C GLU A 170 23.11 -0.33 -11.23
N LYS A 171 22.37 0.75 -11.05
CA LYS A 171 21.63 1.46 -12.12
C LYS A 171 22.03 2.94 -12.26
N GLU A 172 22.89 3.45 -11.39
CA GLU A 172 23.63 4.72 -11.52
C GLU A 172 25.02 4.45 -12.09
#